data_AF-A0A843HPE4-F1
#
_entry.id   AF-A0A843HPE4-F1
#
_cell.length_a   1.000
_cell.length_b   1.000
_cell.length_c   1.000
_cell.angle_alpha   90.00
_cell.angle_beta   90.00
_cell.angle_gamma   90.00
#
_symmetry.space_group_name_H-M   'P 1'
#
loop_
_entity.id
_entity.type
_entity.pdbx_description
1 polymer ?
#
loop_
_entity_poly.entity_id
_entity_poly.type
_entity_poly.pdbx_seq_one_letter_code
_entity_poly.pdbx_strand_id
1 'polypeptide(L)'
;MNRQDELIQTLSITFENSRGSKQSKEALFKLMDMWKMGMTNGQAAAEVGIDNSLISHWVNTYPEMRELREICYSETNALARKNIHRAIKKGSVETSKWFLERTDPEFSKKDNVAPVQVNVISVTDRENELKKFMERFTDAGVIDTVITEERQVCPVGTGEDTTALQESQRITG
;
A
#
# COMPACT_ATOMS: atom_id res chain seq x y z
N MET A 1 -19.52 11.58 29.79
CA MET A 1 -19.81 11.36 28.35
C MET A 1 -19.15 10.04 27.95
N ASN A 2 -19.53 9.39 26.84
CA ASN A 2 -18.65 8.36 26.27
C ASN A 2 -17.51 9.08 25.52
N ARG A 3 -16.29 8.52 25.53
CA ARG A 3 -15.16 9.09 24.78
C ARG A 3 -15.46 9.20 23.29
N GLN A 4 -16.22 8.25 22.76
CA GLN A 4 -16.73 8.27 21.39
C GLN A 4 -17.61 9.52 21.12
N ASP A 5 -18.47 9.92 22.06
CA ASP A 5 -19.35 11.10 21.90
C ASP A 5 -18.53 12.41 21.90
N GLU A 6 -17.51 12.50 22.75
CA GLU A 6 -16.60 13.66 22.81
C GLU A 6 -15.86 13.87 21.47
N LEU A 7 -15.39 12.78 20.87
CA LEU A 7 -14.72 12.79 19.57
C LEU A 7 -15.69 13.17 18.44
N ILE A 8 -16.93 12.63 18.45
CA ILE A 8 -17.98 13.01 17.49
C ILE A 8 -18.29 14.51 17.61
N GLN A 9 -18.42 15.06 18.82
CA GLN A 9 -18.68 16.49 19.03
C GLN A 9 -17.51 17.35 18.54
N THR A 10 -16.28 16.95 18.83
CA THR A 10 -15.06 17.69 18.45
C THR A 10 -14.87 17.72 16.92
N LEU A 11 -15.05 16.57 16.25
CA LEU A 11 -15.03 16.49 14.79
C LEU A 11 -16.22 17.22 14.16
N SER A 12 -17.40 17.17 14.79
CA SER A 12 -18.59 17.89 14.33
C SER A 12 -18.36 19.40 14.25
N ILE A 13 -17.78 19.99 15.29
CA ILE A 13 -17.46 21.43 15.35
C ILE A 13 -16.35 21.75 14.33
N THR A 14 -15.32 20.92 14.25
CA THR A 14 -14.20 21.08 13.30
C THR A 14 -14.69 21.08 11.85
N PHE A 15 -15.59 20.16 11.49
CA PHE A 15 -16.21 20.13 10.15
C PHE A 15 -17.24 21.25 9.92
N GLU A 16 -17.92 21.75 10.95
CA GLU A 16 -18.81 22.92 10.83
C GLU A 16 -18.08 24.22 10.49
N ASN A 17 -16.85 24.37 10.96
CA ASN A 17 -15.97 25.48 10.57
C ASN A 17 -15.36 25.33 9.17
N SER A 18 -15.63 24.21 8.46
CA SER A 18 -15.19 23.96 7.09
C SER A 18 -16.30 24.22 6.06
N ARG A 19 -15.93 24.65 4.84
CA ARG A 19 -16.86 25.10 3.78
C ARG A 19 -17.78 24.01 3.16
N GLY A 20 -17.83 22.79 3.73
CA GLY A 20 -18.68 21.68 3.29
C GLY A 20 -19.49 20.99 4.39
N SER A 21 -19.59 21.62 5.57
CA SER A 21 -20.05 21.08 6.86
C SER A 21 -21.09 19.94 6.84
N LYS A 22 -22.23 20.12 6.17
CA LYS A 22 -23.35 19.16 6.24
C LYS A 22 -23.02 17.80 5.60
N GLN A 23 -22.30 17.79 4.48
CA GLN A 23 -21.86 16.53 3.84
C GLN A 23 -20.77 15.84 4.67
N SER A 24 -19.84 16.61 5.24
CA SER A 24 -18.77 16.07 6.10
C SER A 24 -19.31 15.35 7.34
N LYS A 25 -20.36 15.89 7.99
CA LYS A 25 -21.03 15.22 9.12
C LYS A 25 -21.73 13.92 8.73
N GLU A 26 -22.45 13.90 7.62
CA GLU A 26 -23.14 12.69 7.15
C GLU A 26 -22.13 11.59 6.76
N ALA A 27 -21.04 11.97 6.08
CA ALA A 27 -19.95 11.06 5.75
C ALA A 27 -19.27 10.49 7.01
N LEU A 28 -19.03 11.31 8.05
CA LEU A 28 -18.44 10.86 9.31
C LEU A 28 -19.23 9.71 9.96
N PHE A 29 -20.55 9.84 10.08
CA PHE A 29 -21.38 8.78 10.68
C PHE A 29 -21.38 7.49 9.86
N LYS A 30 -21.50 7.59 8.53
CA LYS A 30 -21.43 6.41 7.65
C LYS A 30 -20.05 5.73 7.72
N LEU A 31 -18.95 6.49 7.79
CA LEU A 31 -17.60 5.94 7.99
C LEU A 31 -17.47 5.21 9.32
N MET A 32 -18.02 5.75 10.41
CA MET A 32 -18.02 5.06 11.70
C MET A 32 -18.72 3.71 11.64
N ASP A 33 -19.89 3.63 11.00
CA ASP A 33 -20.62 2.37 10.85
C ASP A 33 -19.82 1.35 10.03
N MET A 34 -19.16 1.77 8.94
CA MET A 34 -18.29 0.88 8.16
C MET A 34 -17.07 0.40 8.96
N TRP A 35 -16.45 1.27 9.76
CA TRP A 35 -15.34 0.89 10.65
C TRP A 35 -15.79 -0.04 11.79
N LYS A 36 -17.02 0.09 12.30
CA LYS A 36 -17.64 -0.84 13.27
C LYS A 36 -18.02 -2.20 12.65
N MET A 37 -18.08 -2.30 11.32
CA MET A 37 -18.13 -3.56 10.59
C MET A 37 -16.74 -4.13 10.28
N GLY A 38 -15.66 -3.42 10.63
CA GLY A 38 -14.27 -3.82 10.37
C GLY A 38 -13.78 -3.52 8.95
N MET A 39 -14.47 -2.69 8.17
CA MET A 39 -14.02 -2.31 6.82
C MET A 39 -12.78 -1.42 6.87
N THR A 40 -11.85 -1.62 5.93
CA THR A 40 -10.68 -0.74 5.77
C THR A 40 -11.07 0.65 5.26
N ASN A 41 -10.18 1.65 5.42
CA ASN A 41 -10.38 3.01 4.89
C ASN A 41 -10.85 3.02 3.42
N GLY A 42 -10.24 2.22 2.53
CA GLY A 42 -10.59 2.21 1.10
C GLY A 42 -11.95 1.60 0.80
N GLN A 43 -12.36 0.58 1.55
CA GLN A 43 -13.70 -0.01 1.46
C GLN A 43 -14.76 0.96 1.99
N ALA A 44 -14.50 1.60 3.13
CA ALA A 44 -15.37 2.62 3.70
C ALA A 44 -15.49 3.86 2.78
N ALA A 45 -14.42 4.25 2.07
CA ALA A 45 -14.46 5.32 1.07
C ALA A 45 -15.44 5.00 -0.08
N ALA A 46 -15.32 3.80 -0.64
CA ALA A 46 -16.16 3.34 -1.73
C ALA A 46 -17.65 3.27 -1.35
N GLU A 47 -17.97 2.70 -0.18
CA GLU A 47 -19.35 2.56 0.30
C GLU A 47 -19.98 3.91 0.70
N VAL A 48 -19.20 4.84 1.25
CA VAL A 48 -19.67 6.19 1.63
C VAL A 48 -19.71 7.15 0.44
N GLY A 49 -19.11 6.79 -0.70
CA GLY A 49 -19.08 7.61 -1.92
C GLY A 49 -18.11 8.80 -1.83
N ILE A 50 -17.02 8.66 -1.08
CA ILE A 50 -15.99 9.70 -0.92
C ILE A 50 -14.61 9.18 -1.33
N ASP A 51 -13.71 10.09 -1.70
CA ASP A 51 -12.37 9.70 -2.11
C ASP A 51 -11.49 9.20 -0.93
N ASN A 52 -10.68 8.17 -1.18
CA ASN A 52 -9.84 7.55 -0.15
C ASN A 52 -8.69 8.48 0.32
N SER A 53 -8.24 9.43 -0.52
CA SER A 53 -7.28 10.46 -0.08
C SER A 53 -7.91 11.44 0.91
N LEU A 54 -9.23 11.71 0.83
CA LEU A 54 -9.93 12.57 1.78
C LEU A 54 -10.00 11.94 3.18
N ILE A 55 -10.31 10.64 3.29
CA ILE A 55 -10.25 9.92 4.57
C ILE A 55 -8.82 9.90 5.10
N SER A 56 -7.85 9.63 4.22
CA SER A 56 -6.43 9.56 4.60
C SER A 56 -5.90 10.91 5.07
N HIS A 57 -6.36 12.01 4.47
CA HIS A 57 -6.13 13.37 4.93
C HIS A 57 -6.76 13.60 6.30
N TRP A 58 -8.05 13.31 6.49
CA TRP A 58 -8.74 13.48 7.78
C TRP A 58 -8.07 12.70 8.93
N VAL A 59 -7.65 11.45 8.71
CA VAL A 59 -6.96 10.59 9.71
C VAL A 59 -5.52 11.07 10.02
N ASN A 60 -4.93 11.89 9.16
CA ASN A 60 -3.60 12.48 9.35
C ASN A 60 -3.64 13.90 9.91
N THR A 61 -4.69 14.67 9.60
CA THR A 61 -4.87 16.06 10.04
C THR A 61 -5.64 16.18 11.34
N TYR A 62 -6.55 15.25 11.66
CA TYR A 62 -7.36 15.25 12.88
C TYR A 62 -7.05 14.00 13.73
N PRO A 63 -6.27 14.13 14.83
CA PRO A 63 -5.98 13.02 15.74
C PRO A 63 -7.25 12.35 16.29
N GLU A 64 -8.33 13.11 16.46
CA GLU A 64 -9.63 12.65 16.93
C GLU A 64 -10.26 11.65 15.94
N MET A 65 -10.07 11.86 14.64
CA MET A 65 -10.57 10.95 13.60
C MET A 65 -9.81 9.63 13.61
N ARG A 66 -8.52 9.66 13.98
CA ARG A 66 -7.71 8.46 14.19
C ARG A 66 -8.15 7.70 15.45
N GLU A 67 -8.30 8.40 16.58
CA GLU A 67 -8.75 7.80 17.84
C GLU A 67 -10.14 7.16 17.68
N LEU A 68 -11.08 7.87 17.04
CA LEU A 68 -12.43 7.40 16.76
C LEU A 68 -12.46 6.13 15.90
N ARG A 69 -11.58 6.04 14.89
CA ARG A 69 -11.42 4.84 14.06
C ARG A 69 -10.89 3.65 14.87
N GLU A 70 -9.84 3.84 15.67
CA GLU A 70 -9.30 2.77 16.50
C GLU A 70 -10.32 2.27 17.54
N ILE A 71 -11.16 3.15 18.09
CA ILE A 71 -12.30 2.78 18.92
C ILE A 71 -13.25 1.86 18.14
N CYS A 72 -13.67 2.23 16.92
CA CYS A 72 -14.58 1.42 16.10
C CYS A 72 -14.00 0.03 15.75
N TYR A 73 -12.71 -0.04 15.41
CA TYR A 73 -12.04 -1.34 15.22
C TYR A 73 -11.91 -2.13 16.53
N SER A 74 -11.71 -1.48 17.68
CA SER A 74 -11.66 -2.14 18.98
C SER A 74 -13.00 -2.78 19.38
N GLU A 75 -14.13 -2.12 19.07
CA GLU A 75 -15.48 -2.67 19.24
C GLU A 75 -15.65 -3.96 18.43
N THR A 76 -15.30 -3.92 17.14
CA THR A 76 -15.37 -5.06 16.22
C THR A 76 -14.52 -6.24 16.72
N ASN A 77 -13.28 -5.97 17.15
CA ASN A 77 -12.37 -6.97 17.68
C ASN A 77 -12.85 -7.56 19.02
N ALA A 78 -13.47 -6.76 19.89
CA ALA A 78 -14.07 -7.23 21.14
C ALA A 78 -15.28 -8.15 20.89
N LEU A 79 -16.12 -7.82 19.91
CA LEU A 79 -17.24 -8.67 19.47
C LEU A 79 -16.75 -10.00 18.88
N ALA A 80 -15.72 -9.97 18.03
CA ALA A 80 -15.10 -11.18 17.48
C ALA A 80 -14.56 -12.10 18.59
N ARG A 81 -13.78 -11.55 19.54
CA ARG A 81 -13.26 -12.30 20.72
C ARG A 81 -14.39 -12.88 21.58
N LYS A 82 -15.48 -12.12 21.80
CA LYS A 82 -16.67 -12.57 22.54
C LYS A 82 -17.40 -13.72 21.82
N ASN A 83 -17.43 -13.71 20.49
CA ASN A 83 -18.01 -14.78 19.67
C ASN A 83 -17.15 -16.05 19.70
N ILE A 84 -15.82 -15.93 19.57
CA ILE A 84 -14.85 -17.03 19.73
C ILE A 84 -15.01 -17.69 21.11
N HIS A 85 -15.01 -16.90 22.19
CA HIS A 85 -15.22 -17.41 23.56
C HIS A 85 -16.56 -18.13 23.74
N ARG A 86 -17.63 -17.65 23.09
CA ARG A 86 -18.95 -18.33 23.11
C ARG A 86 -18.91 -19.66 22.36
N ALA A 87 -18.18 -19.76 21.25
CA ALA A 87 -18.03 -21.00 20.50
C ALA A 87 -17.21 -22.05 21.26
N ILE A 88 -16.11 -21.64 21.90
CA ILE A 88 -15.30 -22.49 22.80
C ILE A 88 -16.15 -23.00 23.96
N LYS A 89 -16.91 -22.12 24.65
CA LYS A 89 -17.85 -22.52 25.72
C LYS A 89 -19.00 -23.43 25.27
N LYS A 90 -19.29 -23.54 23.96
CA LYS A 90 -20.25 -24.49 23.37
C LYS A 90 -19.60 -25.83 22.99
N GLY A 91 -18.31 -26.03 23.24
CA GLY A 91 -17.59 -27.25 22.88
C GLY A 91 -17.10 -27.31 21.43
N SER A 92 -16.95 -26.16 20.75
CA SER A 92 -16.38 -26.12 19.39
C SER A 92 -14.89 -26.51 19.43
N VAL A 93 -14.60 -27.78 19.11
CA VAL A 93 -13.23 -28.32 19.08
C VAL A 93 -12.39 -27.58 18.03
N GLU A 94 -12.94 -27.32 16.85
CA GLU A 94 -12.26 -26.59 15.77
C GLU A 94 -11.89 -25.17 16.19
N THR A 95 -12.82 -24.40 16.77
CA THR A 95 -12.54 -23.03 17.24
C THR A 95 -11.53 -23.04 18.39
N SER A 96 -11.59 -24.05 19.27
CA SER A 96 -10.63 -24.21 20.37
C SER A 96 -9.22 -24.50 19.84
N LYS A 97 -9.09 -25.40 18.86
CA LYS A 97 -7.82 -25.73 18.20
C LYS A 97 -7.24 -24.51 17.47
N TRP A 98 -8.04 -23.82 16.65
CA TRP A 98 -7.62 -22.62 15.94
C TRP A 98 -7.16 -21.50 16.88
N PHE A 99 -7.78 -21.38 18.06
CA PHE A 99 -7.38 -20.42 19.07
C PHE A 99 -6.03 -20.79 19.68
N LEU A 100 -5.87 -22.05 20.15
CA LEU A 100 -4.62 -22.54 20.73
C LEU A 100 -3.44 -22.49 19.74
N GLU A 101 -3.64 -22.86 18.47
CA GLU A 101 -2.65 -22.74 17.38
C GLU A 101 -2.09 -21.31 17.18
N ARG A 102 -2.71 -20.29 17.79
CA ARG A 102 -2.39 -18.87 17.62
C ARG A 102 -2.09 -18.12 18.92
N THR A 103 -2.49 -18.65 20.07
CA THR A 103 -2.20 -18.05 21.39
C THR A 103 -1.12 -18.78 22.16
N ASP A 104 -0.83 -20.04 21.82
CA ASP A 104 0.07 -20.90 22.58
C ASP A 104 1.22 -21.44 21.69
N PRO A 105 2.50 -21.15 22.03
CA PRO A 105 3.66 -21.69 21.33
C PRO A 105 3.76 -23.22 21.32
N GLU A 106 3.15 -23.93 22.29
CA GLU A 106 3.17 -25.39 22.33
C GLU A 106 2.35 -26.00 21.18
N PHE A 107 1.18 -25.40 20.92
CA PHE A 107 0.21 -25.80 19.89
C PHE A 107 0.44 -25.13 18.53
N SER A 108 1.37 -24.18 18.45
CA SER A 108 1.77 -23.54 17.19
C SER A 108 2.37 -24.55 16.21
N LYS A 109 2.13 -24.35 14.91
CA LYS A 109 2.60 -25.29 13.86
C LYS A 109 4.12 -25.28 13.78
N LYS A 110 4.72 -26.46 14.00
CA LYS A 110 6.17 -26.69 13.93
C LYS A 110 6.52 -27.20 12.54
N ASP A 111 6.69 -26.27 11.61
CA ASP A 111 7.08 -26.58 10.23
C ASP A 111 8.54 -27.08 10.21
N ASN A 112 8.72 -28.40 10.12
CA ASN A 112 10.02 -29.05 9.92
C ASN A 112 10.50 -28.81 8.48
N VAL A 113 10.91 -27.57 8.18
CA VAL A 113 11.53 -27.20 6.91
C VAL A 113 12.90 -27.89 6.82
N ALA A 114 13.01 -28.92 5.99
CA ALA A 114 14.29 -29.53 5.68
C ALA A 114 15.23 -28.48 5.07
N PRO A 115 16.52 -28.44 5.46
CA PRO A 115 17.45 -27.43 4.97
C PRO A 115 17.60 -27.53 3.45
N VAL A 116 17.20 -26.47 2.74
CA VAL A 116 17.38 -26.37 1.29
C VAL A 116 18.88 -26.39 1.00
N GLN A 117 19.36 -27.45 0.36
CA GLN A 117 20.73 -27.52 -0.11
C GLN A 117 20.89 -26.55 -1.29
N VAL A 118 21.34 -25.34 -0.98
CA VAL A 118 21.74 -24.35 -1.98
C VAL A 118 23.01 -24.87 -2.65
N ASN A 119 22.84 -25.50 -3.82
CA ASN A 119 23.96 -25.96 -4.62
C ASN A 119 24.71 -24.72 -5.13
N VAL A 120 25.92 -24.47 -4.63
CA VAL A 120 26.71 -23.28 -4.98
C VAL A 120 27.36 -23.48 -6.34
N ILE A 121 26.54 -23.28 -7.39
CA ILE A 121 26.96 -23.20 -8.79
C ILE A 121 28.05 -22.13 -8.89
N SER A 122 29.22 -22.48 -9.45
CA SER A 122 30.33 -21.52 -9.56
C SER A 122 29.97 -20.39 -10.55
N VAL A 123 30.66 -19.26 -10.47
CA VAL A 123 30.44 -18.13 -11.40
C VAL A 123 30.64 -18.60 -12.85
N THR A 124 31.68 -19.40 -13.08
CA THR A 124 31.97 -20.07 -14.36
C THR A 124 30.86 -21.01 -14.83
N ASP A 125 30.25 -21.79 -13.94
CA ASP A 125 29.14 -22.68 -14.32
C ASP A 125 27.89 -21.87 -14.69
N ARG A 126 27.59 -20.80 -13.93
CA ARG A 126 26.49 -19.87 -14.22
C ARG A 126 26.68 -19.16 -15.57
N GLU A 127 27.90 -18.74 -15.89
CA GLU A 127 28.22 -18.14 -17.20
C GLU A 127 28.06 -19.15 -18.34
N ASN A 128 28.43 -20.40 -18.13
CA ASN A 128 28.26 -21.47 -19.12
C ASN A 128 26.79 -21.85 -19.33
N GLU A 129 25.98 -21.92 -18.27
CA GLU A 129 24.53 -22.08 -18.38
C GLU A 129 23.87 -20.89 -19.07
N LEU A 130 24.30 -19.65 -18.79
CA LEU A 130 23.77 -18.45 -19.42
C LEU A 130 24.10 -18.40 -20.92
N LYS A 131 25.33 -18.74 -21.33
CA LYS A 131 25.70 -18.87 -22.76
C LYS A 131 24.85 -19.92 -23.45
N LYS A 132 24.75 -21.12 -22.87
CA LYS A 132 23.93 -22.24 -23.38
C LYS A 132 22.43 -21.95 -23.39
N PHE A 133 21.97 -21.01 -22.56
CA PHE A 133 20.61 -20.47 -22.62
C PHE A 133 20.46 -19.47 -23.76
N MET A 134 21.40 -18.54 -23.96
CA MET A 134 21.37 -17.55 -25.04
C MET A 134 21.50 -18.19 -26.44
N GLU A 135 22.32 -19.23 -26.59
CA GLU A 135 22.49 -20.01 -27.84
C GLU A 135 21.15 -20.57 -28.37
N ARG A 136 20.20 -20.89 -27.49
CA ARG A 136 18.85 -21.34 -27.86
C ARG A 136 17.99 -20.27 -28.55
N PHE A 137 18.36 -19.00 -28.44
CA PHE A 137 17.66 -17.89 -29.07
C PHE A 137 18.33 -17.44 -30.38
N THR A 138 19.64 -17.73 -30.57
CA THR A 138 20.32 -17.50 -31.84
C THR A 138 19.92 -18.55 -32.90
N ASP A 139 19.83 -19.83 -32.51
CA ASP A 139 19.41 -20.91 -33.43
C ASP A 139 17.93 -20.79 -33.86
N ALA A 140 17.14 -19.96 -33.19
CA ALA A 140 15.73 -19.71 -33.52
C ALA A 140 15.52 -18.66 -34.64
N GLY A 141 16.54 -17.89 -35.01
CA GLY A 141 16.45 -16.92 -36.12
C GLY A 141 15.55 -15.70 -35.85
N VAL A 142 15.42 -15.27 -34.59
CA VAL A 142 14.49 -14.18 -34.17
C VAL A 142 15.19 -12.88 -33.76
N ILE A 143 16.52 -12.87 -33.61
CA ILE A 143 17.29 -11.65 -33.27
C ILE A 143 17.98 -11.13 -34.52
N ASP A 144 17.28 -10.27 -35.26
CA ASP A 144 17.87 -9.46 -36.32
C ASP A 144 18.78 -8.37 -35.72
N THR A 145 19.67 -7.81 -36.54
CA THR A 145 20.87 -7.12 -36.05
C THR A 145 20.55 -5.75 -35.46
N VAL A 146 20.56 -5.62 -34.12
CA VAL A 146 20.61 -4.31 -33.47
C VAL A 146 22.00 -3.72 -33.69
N ILE A 147 22.08 -2.83 -34.67
CA ILE A 147 23.31 -2.15 -35.09
C ILE A 147 23.94 -1.42 -33.91
N THR A 148 25.25 -1.61 -33.72
CA THR A 148 26.07 -0.80 -32.82
C THR A 148 26.29 0.58 -33.44
N GLU A 149 25.30 1.46 -33.35
CA GLU A 149 25.53 2.89 -33.59
C GLU A 149 26.36 3.47 -32.44
N GLU A 150 27.54 3.98 -32.77
CA GLU A 150 28.43 4.62 -31.82
C GLU A 150 27.75 5.88 -31.26
N ARG A 151 27.45 5.88 -29.95
CA ARG A 151 27.06 7.12 -29.26
C ARG A 151 28.24 8.06 -29.19
N GLN A 152 28.36 8.90 -30.22
CA GLN A 152 29.31 9.99 -30.31
C GLN A 152 29.22 10.84 -29.04
N VAL A 153 30.30 10.85 -28.26
CA VAL A 153 30.33 11.50 -26.95
C VAL A 153 30.34 13.01 -27.16
N CYS A 154 29.25 13.69 -26.81
CA CYS A 154 29.18 15.14 -26.81
C CYS A 154 30.29 15.71 -25.90
N PRO A 155 31.23 16.53 -26.42
CA PRO A 155 32.28 17.10 -25.59
C PRO A 155 31.67 18.08 -24.57
N VAL A 156 32.06 17.95 -23.30
CA VAL A 156 31.65 18.86 -22.24
C VAL A 156 32.38 20.19 -22.43
N GLY A 157 31.72 21.15 -23.07
CA GLY A 157 32.24 22.49 -23.30
C GLY A 157 32.38 23.27 -22.00
N THR A 158 33.60 23.44 -21.51
CA THR A 158 33.91 24.22 -20.31
C THR A 158 34.13 25.70 -20.63
N GLY A 159 33.11 26.51 -20.37
CA GLY A 159 33.27 27.91 -19.95
C GLY A 159 33.35 29.01 -21.02
N GLU A 160 33.23 30.23 -20.48
CA GLU A 160 33.61 31.55 -21.02
C GLU A 160 32.71 32.23 -22.07
N ASP A 161 32.70 33.57 -21.98
CA ASP A 161 31.76 34.50 -22.63
C ASP A 161 31.99 34.67 -24.14
N THR A 162 30.97 35.15 -24.86
CA THR A 162 31.07 36.46 -25.55
C THR A 162 29.74 37.01 -26.10
N THR A 163 29.65 38.34 -26.11
CA THR A 163 28.54 39.14 -26.68
C THR A 163 28.79 39.52 -28.14
N ALA A 164 27.86 39.20 -29.05
CA ALA A 164 27.65 39.83 -30.37
C ALA A 164 26.27 39.40 -30.90
N LEU A 165 25.29 40.26 -31.20
CA LEU A 165 25.17 41.36 -32.18
C LEU A 165 24.61 40.94 -33.55
N GLN A 166 23.51 41.60 -33.91
CA GLN A 166 22.95 41.83 -35.26
C GLN A 166 22.32 40.63 -36.02
N GLU A 167 21.13 40.69 -36.65
CA GLU A 167 20.35 41.76 -37.34
C GLU A 167 20.51 41.76 -38.88
N SER A 168 19.66 40.97 -39.56
CA SER A 168 19.21 41.14 -40.95
C SER A 168 17.97 40.23 -41.14
N GLN A 169 16.73 40.73 -41.26
CA GLN A 169 16.10 41.38 -42.42
C GLN A 169 16.00 40.52 -43.70
N ARG A 170 14.79 40.54 -44.30
CA ARG A 170 14.40 40.04 -45.66
C ARG A 170 14.42 38.50 -45.81
N ILE A 171 13.66 37.82 -46.69
CA ILE A 171 12.56 38.13 -47.65
C ILE A 171 11.86 36.77 -47.96
N THR A 172 10.58 36.56 -48.34
CA THR A 172 9.36 37.36 -48.67
C THR A 172 8.14 36.58 -48.10
N GLY A 173 6.90 37.07 -48.12
CA GLY A 173 6.33 38.33 -48.62
C GLY A 173 4.80 38.27 -48.66
#